data_AF-A0A8T6WSC1-F1
#
_entry.id   AF-A0A8T6WSC1-F1
#
_cell.length_a   1.000
_cell.length_b   1.000
_cell.length_c   1.000
_cell.angle_alpha   90.00
_cell.angle_beta   90.00
_cell.angle_gamma   90.00
#
_symmetry.space_group_name_H-M   'P 1'
#
loop_
_entity.id
_entity.type
_entity.pdbx_description
1 polymer ?
#
loop_
_entity_poly.entity_id
_entity_poly.type
_entity_poly.pdbx_seq_one_letter_code
_entity_poly.pdbx_strand_id
1 'polypeptide(L)' 'GHPHGGNGQNRSTLLGSILRIDVLHGDPYSIPSDNPFIGKQGKNEVFAYGFRNPFRMSFDPNGRLFVGDVGQNL' A
#
# COMPACT_ATOMS: atom_id res chain seq x y z
N GLY A 1 7.61 4.57 15.06
CA GLY A 1 6.83 4.11 16.24
C GLY A 1 5.36 4.04 15.91
N HIS A 2 4.54 3.46 16.77
CA HIS A 2 3.07 3.37 16.58
C HIS A 2 2.38 4.59 17.21
N PRO A 3 1.79 5.52 16.43
CA PRO A 3 1.04 6.65 16.98
C PRO A 3 -0.32 6.21 17.53
N HIS A 4 -0.97 7.03 18.36
CA HIS A 4 -2.26 6.70 19.01
C HIS A 4 -3.38 6.27 18.05
N GLY A 5 -3.36 6.72 16.79
CA GLY A 5 -4.31 6.33 15.73
C GLY A 5 -3.80 5.29 14.72
N GLY A 6 -2.59 4.74 14.93
CA GLY A 6 -1.93 3.87 13.96
C GLY A 6 -1.49 4.60 12.68
N ASN A 7 -0.89 3.86 11.75
CA ASN A 7 -0.38 4.44 10.50
C ASN A 7 -1.30 4.23 9.29
N GLY A 8 -2.39 3.48 9.43
CA GLY A 8 -3.25 3.09 8.29
C GLY A 8 -3.76 4.28 7.48
N GLN A 9 -4.09 5.40 8.12
CA GLN A 9 -4.56 6.61 7.44
C GLN A 9 -3.44 7.58 7.03
N ASN A 10 -2.17 7.26 7.33
CA ASN A 10 -1.03 8.14 7.09
C ASN A 10 -0.32 7.79 5.76
N ARG A 11 -0.76 8.46 4.70
CA ARG A 11 -0.20 8.37 3.33
C ARG A 11 1.25 8.83 3.21
N SER A 12 1.80 9.53 4.21
CA SER A 12 3.20 9.96 4.22
C SER A 12 4.15 8.85 4.70
N THR A 13 3.61 7.71 5.13
CA THR A 13 4.37 6.51 5.53
C THR A 13 4.03 5.34 4.61
N LEU A 14 4.87 4.30 4.61
CA LEU A 14 4.59 3.05 3.89
C LEU A 14 3.81 2.04 4.74
N LEU A 15 3.52 2.37 6.01
CA LEU A 15 2.91 1.45 6.97
C LEU A 15 1.38 1.44 6.77
N GLY A 16 0.74 0.29 6.99
CA GLY A 16 -0.71 0.14 6.79
C GLY A 16 -1.15 0.36 5.33
N SER A 17 -0.26 0.03 4.38
CA SER A 17 -0.45 0.26 2.95
C SER A 17 -0.06 -0.97 2.12
N ILE A 18 -0.65 -1.10 0.93
CA ILE A 18 -0.16 -1.97 -0.13
C ILE A 18 0.72 -1.14 -1.06
N LEU A 19 1.93 -1.61 -1.32
CA LEU A 19 2.90 -0.94 -2.17
C LEU A 19 2.91 -1.58 -3.56
N ARG A 20 3.09 -0.76 -4.59
CA ARG A 20 3.31 -1.22 -5.97
C ARG A 20 4.57 -0.58 -6.51
N ILE A 21 5.53 -1.43 -6.86
CA ILE A 21 6.85 -1.08 -7.39
C ILE A 21 7.10 -1.81 -8.71
N ASP A 22 7.97 -1.27 -9.54
CA ASP A 22 8.53 -1.94 -10.69
C ASP A 22 9.95 -2.41 -10.36
N VAL A 23 10.11 -3.73 -10.31
CA VAL A 23 11.37 -4.40 -9.96
C VAL A 23 12.28 -4.65 -11.15
N LEU A 24 11.80 -4.43 -12.37
CA LEU A 24 12.57 -4.65 -13.60
C LEU A 24 13.41 -3.42 -13.97
N HIS A 25 13.04 -2.24 -13.48
CA HIS A 25 13.69 -0.98 -13.78
C HIS A 25 14.07 -0.22 -12.51
N GLY A 26 15.18 0.51 -12.56
CA GLY A 26 15.72 1.29 -11.44
C GLY A 26 16.68 0.49 -10.55
N ASP A 27 17.32 1.19 -9.61
CA ASP A 27 18.21 0.59 -8.62
C ASP A 27 17.88 1.23 -7.25
N PRO A 28 17.22 0.52 -6.31
CA PRO A 28 16.84 -0.90 -6.34
C PRO A 28 15.51 -1.22 -7.05
N TYR A 29 14.69 -0.22 -7.36
CA TYR A 29 13.41 -0.34 -8.07
C TYR A 29 12.99 1.02 -8.62
N SER A 30 11.91 1.05 -9.38
CA SER A 30 11.25 2.26 -9.86
C SER A 30 9.77 2.27 -9.50
N ILE A 31 9.12 3.41 -9.73
CA ILE A 31 7.70 3.58 -9.43
C ILE A 31 6.89 3.53 -10.72
N PRO A 32 5.86 2.65 -10.83
CA PRO A 32 4.92 2.70 -11.93
C PRO A 32 4.27 4.08 -12.05
N SER A 33 4.31 4.65 -13.26
CA SER A 33 3.83 6.02 -13.52
C SER A 33 2.32 6.19 -13.31
N ASP A 34 1.58 5.08 -13.31
CA ASP A 34 0.14 5.00 -13.07
C ASP A 34 -0.22 4.75 -11.59
N ASN A 35 0.75 4.80 -10.66
CA ASN A 35 0.44 4.75 -9.25
C ASN A 35 -0.41 5.97 -8.81
N PRO A 36 -1.37 5.78 -7.88
CA PRO A 36 -2.42 6.76 -7.61
C PRO A 36 -1.92 8.06 -6.96
N PHE A 37 -0.73 8.03 -6.34
CA PHE A 37 -0.12 9.17 -5.63
C PHE A 37 0.98 9.89 -6.41
N ILE A 38 1.27 9.51 -7.65
CA ILE A 38 2.18 10.29 -8.50
C ILE A 38 1.65 11.72 -8.63
N GLY A 39 2.48 12.69 -8.25
CA GLY A 39 2.14 14.12 -8.29
C GLY A 39 1.11 14.57 -7.23
N LYS A 40 0.78 13.73 -6.25
CA LYS A 40 -0.15 14.05 -5.15
C LYS A 40 0.54 13.89 -3.80
N GLN A 41 -0.09 14.39 -2.75
CA GLN A 41 0.44 14.21 -1.39
C GLN A 41 0.43 12.71 -1.02
N GLY A 42 1.58 12.15 -0.64
CA GLY A 42 1.72 10.76 -0.23
C GLY A 42 3.01 10.15 -0.76
N LYS A 43 3.27 8.90 -0.39
CA LYS A 43 4.39 8.13 -0.94
C LYS A 43 4.02 7.55 -2.30
N ASN A 44 4.92 7.68 -3.27
CA ASN A 44 4.68 7.29 -4.65
C ASN A 44 4.53 5.76 -4.81
N GLU A 45 5.08 4.99 -3.88
CA GLU A 45 4.97 3.54 -3.77
C GLU A 45 3.56 3.08 -3.38
N VAL A 46 2.77 3.92 -2.71
CA VAL A 46 1.47 3.53 -2.15
C VAL A 46 0.47 3.30 -3.29
N PHE A 47 -0.09 2.09 -3.35
CA PHE A 47 -1.19 1.75 -4.26
C PHE A 47 -2.54 1.83 -3.54
N ALA A 48 -2.59 1.34 -2.31
CA ALA A 48 -3.75 1.46 -1.42
C ALA A 48 -3.28 1.65 0.03
N TYR A 49 -4.09 2.34 0.84
CA TYR A 49 -3.79 2.62 2.24
C TYR A 49 -5.06 2.43 3.08
N GLY A 50 -4.93 2.47 4.40
CA GLY A 50 -6.04 2.31 5.35
C GLY A 50 -6.06 0.97 6.06
N PHE A 51 -5.08 0.11 5.80
CA PHE A 51 -5.04 -1.23 6.37
C PHE A 51 -4.52 -1.21 7.81
N ARG A 52 -5.07 -2.11 8.63
CA ARG A 52 -4.58 -2.32 10.00
C ARG A 52 -3.52 -3.44 10.03
N ASN A 53 -3.82 -4.58 9.44
CA ASN A 53 -2.95 -5.75 9.35
C ASN A 53 -3.30 -6.61 8.12
N PRO A 54 -2.87 -6.21 6.92
CA PRO A 54 -3.15 -6.94 5.69
C PRO A 54 -2.32 -8.22 5.64
N PHE A 55 -2.92 -9.34 6.03
CA PHE A 55 -2.20 -10.61 6.26
C PHE A 55 -2.18 -11.54 5.04
N ARG A 56 -3.12 -11.36 4.10
CA ARG A 56 -3.19 -12.18 2.88
C ARG A 56 -3.62 -11.35 1.68
N MET A 57 -3.06 -11.69 0.52
CA MET A 57 -3.42 -11.11 -0.77
C MET A 57 -3.56 -12.18 -1.84
N SER A 58 -4.46 -11.99 -2.79
CA SER A 58 -4.63 -12.85 -3.96
C SER A 58 -5.17 -12.06 -5.15
N PHE A 59 -4.80 -12.46 -6.36
CA PHE A 59 -5.41 -11.96 -7.59
C PHE A 59 -6.46 -12.94 -8.10
N ASP A 60 -7.57 -12.41 -8.63
CA ASP A 60 -8.46 -13.21 -9.48
C ASP A 60 -7.90 -13.32 -10.92
N PRO A 61 -8.47 -14.19 -11.79
CA PRO A 61 -8.03 -14.32 -13.18
C PRO A 61 -8.18 -13.05 -14.03
N ASN A 62 -8.97 -12.08 -13.59
CA ASN A 62 -9.15 -10.79 -14.26
C ASN A 62 -8.17 -9.72 -13.75
N GLY A 63 -7.26 -10.09 -12.85
CA GLY A 63 -6.25 -9.19 -12.29
C GLY A 63 -6.75 -8.31 -11.15
N ARG A 64 -7.92 -8.59 -10.57
CA ARG A 64 -8.38 -7.87 -9.37
C ARG A 64 -7.63 -8.35 -8.14
N LEU A 65 -7.06 -7.41 -7.39
CA LEU A 65 -6.41 -7.68 -6.11
C LEU A 65 -7.44 -7.75 -4.98
N PHE A 66 -7.46 -8.87 -4.25
CA PHE A 66 -8.18 -9.04 -2.99
C PHE A 66 -7.18 -9.01 -1.84
N VAL A 67 -7.51 -8.29 -0.77
CA VAL A 67 -6.67 -8.14 0.42
C VAL A 67 -7.51 -8.47 1.65
N GLY A 68 -7.07 -9.45 2.44
CA GLY A 68 -7.65 -9.76 3.73
C GLY A 68 -6.98 -8.93 4.82
N ASP A 69 -7.72 -7.95 5.37
CA ASP A 69 -7.28 -7.12 6.48
C ASP A 69 -7.84 -7.63 7.81
N VAL A 70 -6.96 -7.89 8.77
CA VAL A 70 -7.38 -8.32 10.11
C VAL A 70 -7.56 -7.06 10.97
N GLY A 71 -8.81 -6.73 11.24
CA GLY A 71 -9.18 -5.64 12.15
C GLY A 71 -8.68 -5.85 13.58
N GLN A 72 -8.90 -4.84 14.42
CA GLN A 72 -8.71 -4.90 15.86
C GLN A 72 -10.10 -4.79 16.50
N ASN A 73 -10.32 -5.50 17.62
CA ASN A 73 -11.61 -5.70 18.31
C ASN A 73 -12.66 -4.58 18.18
N LEU A 74 -13.94 -5.01 18.16
CA LEU A 74 -15.11 -4.17 18.50
C LEU A 74 -15.00 -3.61 19.92
#